data_AF-A0A7S0LF20-F1
#
_entry.id   AF-A0A7S0LF20-F1
#
_cell.length_a   1.000
_cell.length_b   1.000
_cell.length_c   1.000
_cell.angle_alpha   90.00
_cell.angle_beta   90.00
_cell.angle_gamma   90.00
#
_symmetry.space_group_name_H-M   'P 1'
#
loop_
_entity.id
_entity.type
_entity.pdbx_description
1 polymer ?
#
loop_
_entity_poly.entity_id
_entity_poly.type
_entity_poly.pdbx_seq_one_letter_code
_entity_poly.pdbx_strand_id
1 'polypeptide(L)'
;ALPWMTGTSVNPLLRAAHLVAKGYNVTLMLPWLPVEEQSALFPKGLSFERPSQQEQYSRWWLLERANLDVPLLRLRWYPAQYEPFLGCIIQKEVDLASLVPPSERD
;
A
#
# COMPACT_ATOMS: atom_id res chain seq x y z
N ALA A 1 2.23 2.34 2.21
CA ALA A 1 0.82 2.60 2.54
C ALA A 1 0.49 2.03 3.89
N LEU A 2 -0.67 2.40 4.38
CA LEU A 2 -1.33 1.83 5.54
C LEU A 2 -1.36 0.29 5.47
N PRO A 3 -1.29 -0.40 6.63
CA PRO A 3 -1.70 0.11 7.93
C PRO A 3 -0.59 0.37 8.95
N TRP A 4 0.69 0.20 8.63
CA TRP A 4 1.78 0.38 9.61
C TRP A 4 1.98 1.83 10.09
N MET A 5 1.21 2.80 9.57
CA MET A 5 1.11 4.20 10.05
C MET A 5 2.45 4.94 10.19
N THR A 6 3.50 4.50 9.48
CA THR A 6 4.80 5.18 9.46
C THR A 6 4.83 6.31 8.44
N GLY A 7 5.68 7.33 8.64
CA GLY A 7 5.85 8.41 7.65
C GLY A 7 6.21 7.91 6.25
N THR A 8 7.05 6.88 6.14
CA THR A 8 7.43 6.23 4.88
C THR A 8 6.25 5.51 4.20
N SER A 9 5.15 5.29 4.91
CA SER A 9 3.97 4.62 4.40
C SER A 9 2.82 5.55 4.06
N VAL A 10 2.63 6.58 4.88
CA VAL A 10 1.57 7.59 4.75
C VAL A 10 1.94 8.59 3.66
N ASN A 11 3.20 9.03 3.60
CA ASN A 11 3.62 10.03 2.62
C ASN A 11 3.44 9.58 1.16
N PRO A 12 3.84 8.36 0.75
CA PRO A 12 3.59 7.91 -0.62
C PRO A 12 2.10 7.77 -0.93
N LEU A 13 1.28 7.32 0.02
CA LEU A 13 -0.17 7.19 -0.17
C LEU A 13 -0.82 8.57 -0.41
N LEU A 14 -0.51 9.55 0.43
CA LEU A 14 -1.01 10.92 0.28
C LEU A 14 -0.52 11.57 -1.02
N ARG A 15 0.76 11.43 -1.37
CA ARG A 15 1.31 11.97 -2.62
C ARG A 15 0.64 11.35 -3.84
N ALA A 16 0.47 10.03 -3.87
CA ALA A 16 -0.23 9.34 -4.94
C ALA A 16 -1.69 9.82 -5.06
N ALA A 17 -2.40 9.93 -3.94
CA ALA A 17 -3.75 10.46 -3.91
C ALA A 17 -3.83 11.90 -4.44
N HIS A 18 -2.92 12.80 -4.03
CA HIS A 18 -2.88 14.17 -4.55
C HIS A 18 -2.57 14.26 -6.04
N LEU A 19 -1.72 13.37 -6.57
CA LEU A 19 -1.47 13.29 -8.01
C LEU A 19 -2.75 12.86 -8.76
N VAL A 20 -3.47 11.86 -8.26
CA VAL A 20 -4.76 11.46 -8.83
C VAL A 20 -5.78 12.59 -8.78
N ALA A 21 -5.85 13.33 -7.67
CA ALA A 21 -6.73 14.50 -7.54
C ALA A 21 -6.40 15.62 -8.53
N LYS A 22 -5.17 15.66 -9.06
CA LYS A 22 -4.73 16.58 -10.13
C LYS A 22 -4.94 16.02 -11.54
N GLY A 23 -5.56 14.84 -11.67
CA GLY A 23 -5.86 14.21 -12.96
C GLY A 23 -4.77 13.30 -13.52
N TYR A 24 -3.73 12.98 -12.74
CA TYR A 24 -2.71 12.03 -13.17
C TYR A 24 -3.17 10.58 -13.00
N ASN A 25 -2.77 9.72 -13.94
CA ASN A 25 -2.92 8.28 -13.83
C ASN A 25 -1.84 7.75 -12.89
N VAL A 26 -2.24 7.24 -11.72
CA VAL A 26 -1.26 6.77 -10.72
C VAL A 26 -1.57 5.35 -10.29
N THR A 27 -0.53 4.52 -10.34
CA THR A 27 -0.49 3.20 -9.70
C THR A 27 0.50 3.24 -8.54
N LEU A 28 0.03 2.91 -7.33
CA LEU A 28 0.86 2.78 -6.14
C LEU A 28 1.08 1.30 -5.81
N MET A 29 2.33 0.85 -5.96
CA MET A 29 2.76 -0.51 -5.60
C MET A 29 3.03 -0.62 -4.09
N LEU A 30 2.43 -1.62 -3.45
CA LEU A 30 2.48 -1.84 -2.01
C LEU A 30 2.99 -3.24 -1.66
N PRO A 31 3.78 -3.40 -0.59
CA PRO A 31 4.13 -4.73 -0.12
C PRO A 31 2.89 -5.40 0.48
N TRP A 32 2.69 -6.67 0.14
CA TRP A 32 1.75 -7.56 0.80
C TRP A 32 2.50 -8.52 1.72
N LEU A 33 2.13 -8.51 3.00
CA LEU A 33 2.72 -9.36 4.04
C LEU A 33 1.79 -10.52 4.39
N PRO A 34 2.33 -11.74 4.60
CA PRO A 34 1.59 -12.85 5.21
C PRO A 34 0.94 -12.44 6.53
N VAL A 35 -0.26 -12.97 6.82
CA VAL A 35 -1.08 -12.59 7.98
C VAL A 35 -0.33 -12.73 9.29
N GLU A 36 0.45 -13.80 9.41
CA GLU A 36 1.30 -14.14 10.54
C GLU A 36 2.35 -13.06 10.85
N GLU A 37 2.86 -12.37 9.83
CA GLU A 37 3.88 -11.33 9.95
C GLU A 37 3.27 -9.94 10.24
N GLN A 38 2.00 -9.72 9.88
CA GLN A 38 1.33 -8.42 10.03
C GLN A 38 1.28 -7.96 11.48
N SER A 39 1.09 -8.88 12.42
CA SER A 39 0.96 -8.55 13.85
C SER A 39 2.20 -7.90 14.46
N ALA A 40 3.38 -8.09 13.86
CA ALA A 40 4.63 -7.48 14.30
C ALA A 40 4.77 -6.01 13.88
N LEU A 41 4.02 -5.58 12.86
CA LEU A 41 4.19 -4.28 12.20
C LEU A 41 2.93 -3.41 12.24
N PHE A 42 1.76 -4.02 12.27
CA PHE A 42 0.49 -3.31 12.20
C PHE A 42 0.05 -2.88 13.60
N PRO A 43 -0.82 -1.85 13.70
CA PRO A 43 -1.48 -1.52 14.96
C PRO A 43 -2.14 -2.75 15.60
N LYS A 44 -2.11 -2.81 16.93
CA LYS A 44 -2.66 -3.93 17.69
C LYS A 44 -4.12 -4.22 17.29
N GLY A 45 -4.39 -5.49 16.95
CA GLY A 45 -5.73 -5.95 16.57
C GLY A 45 -6.13 -5.68 15.12
N LEU A 46 -5.22 -5.14 14.30
CA LEU A 46 -5.45 -4.90 12.88
C LEU A 46 -4.66 -5.92 12.04
N SER A 47 -5.36 -6.67 11.20
CA SER A 47 -4.81 -7.60 10.22
C SER A 47 -5.75 -7.73 9.03
N PHE A 48 -5.21 -8.18 7.90
CA PHE A 48 -5.93 -8.38 6.66
C PHE A 48 -5.60 -9.75 6.09
N GLU A 49 -6.61 -10.56 5.83
CA GLU A 49 -6.45 -11.87 5.18
C GLU A 49 -6.25 -11.72 3.66
N ARG A 50 -6.72 -10.61 3.09
CA ARG A 50 -6.68 -10.36 1.65
C ARG A 50 -6.26 -8.92 1.32
N PRO A 51 -5.53 -8.70 0.21
CA PRO A 51 -5.15 -7.35 -0.24
C PRO A 51 -6.32 -6.38 -0.37
N SER A 52 -7.49 -6.86 -0.82
CA SER A 52 -8.70 -6.05 -0.97
C SER A 52 -9.22 -5.46 0.35
N GLN A 53 -9.02 -6.14 1.49
CA GLN A 53 -9.38 -5.61 2.80
C GLN A 53 -8.45 -4.46 3.20
N GLN A 54 -7.14 -4.59 2.92
CA GLN A 54 -6.17 -3.52 3.15
C GLN A 54 -6.42 -2.32 2.23
N GLU A 55 -6.82 -2.54 0.98
CA GLU A 55 -7.26 -1.47 0.08
C GLU A 55 -8.50 -0.76 0.63
N GLN A 56 -9.53 -1.50 1.06
CA GLN A 56 -10.74 -0.89 1.64
C GLN A 56 -10.40 -0.02 2.85
N TYR A 57 -9.54 -0.52 3.75
CA TYR A 57 -9.03 0.26 4.87
C TYR A 57 -8.27 1.52 4.43
N SER A 58 -7.40 1.39 3.43
CA SER A 58 -6.61 2.51 2.91
C SER A 58 -7.48 3.59 2.26
N ARG A 59 -8.51 3.18 1.52
CA ARG A 59 -9.50 4.07 0.89
C ARG A 59 -10.38 4.76 1.93
N TRP A 60 -10.89 4.01 2.91
CA TRP A 60 -11.62 4.59 4.05
C TRP A 60 -10.77 5.64 4.78
N TRP A 61 -9.49 5.33 5.04
CA TRP A 61 -8.61 6.29 5.71
C TRP A 61 -8.37 7.55 4.86
N LEU A 62 -8.16 7.41 3.55
CA LEU A 62 -8.02 8.56 2.66
C LEU A 62 -9.26 9.45 2.67
N LEU A 63 -10.44 8.85 2.59
CA LEU A 63 -11.71 9.57 2.63
C LEU A 63 -11.94 10.25 3.98
N GLU A 64 -11.95 9.47 5.07
CA GLU A 64 -12.40 9.92 6.39
C GLU A 64 -11.33 10.67 7.20
N ARG A 65 -10.04 10.41 6.95
CA ARG A 65 -8.93 11.00 7.72
C ARG A 65 -8.14 12.03 6.94
N ALA A 66 -8.02 11.87 5.62
CA ALA A 66 -7.29 12.81 4.77
C ALA A 66 -8.20 13.71 3.93
N ASN A 67 -9.53 13.50 3.95
CA ASN A 67 -10.50 14.24 3.12
C ASN A 67 -10.15 14.18 1.61
N LEU A 68 -9.73 13.00 1.15
CA LEU A 68 -9.35 12.72 -0.24
C LEU A 68 -10.20 11.58 -0.80
N ASP A 69 -11.15 11.93 -1.65
CA ASP A 69 -11.92 10.97 -2.45
C ASP A 69 -11.25 10.75 -3.81
N VAL A 70 -10.50 9.65 -3.92
CA VAL A 70 -9.68 9.32 -5.11
C VAL A 70 -9.93 7.88 -5.58
N PRO A 71 -11.14 7.58 -6.10
CA PRO A 71 -11.49 6.22 -6.51
C PRO A 71 -10.59 5.69 -7.64
N LEU A 72 -10.07 6.58 -8.48
CA LEU A 72 -9.19 6.25 -9.61
C LEU A 72 -7.75 5.90 -9.21
N LEU A 73 -7.35 6.12 -7.96
CA LEU A 73 -6.04 5.68 -7.48
C LEU A 73 -5.97 4.15 -7.54
N ARG A 74 -5.04 3.62 -8.34
CA ARG A 74 -4.82 2.17 -8.44
C ARG A 74 -3.85 1.73 -7.37
N LEU A 75 -4.30 0.83 -6.50
CA LEU A 75 -3.43 0.14 -5.54
C LEU A 75 -3.10 -1.24 -6.09
N ARG A 76 -1.83 -1.59 -6.08
CA ARG A 76 -1.31 -2.88 -6.55
C ARG A 76 -0.39 -3.44 -5.49
N TRP A 77 -0.21 -4.76 -5.48
CA TRP A 77 0.58 -5.44 -4.46
C TRP A 77 1.70 -6.27 -5.06
N TYR A 78 2.79 -6.36 -4.32
CA TYR A 78 3.87 -7.32 -4.56
C TYR A 78 4.11 -8.15 -3.31
N PRO A 79 4.51 -9.42 -3.43
CA PRO A 79 4.80 -10.26 -2.28
C PRO A 79 6.01 -9.71 -1.52
N ALA A 80 5.89 -9.60 -0.21
CA ALA A 80 6.95 -9.15 0.67
C ALA A 80 6.99 -10.00 1.94
N GLN A 81 8.06 -9.86 2.71
CA GLN A 81 8.20 -10.43 4.05
C GLN A 81 8.80 -9.40 4.99
N TYR A 82 8.44 -9.50 6.26
CA TYR A 82 9.14 -8.84 7.33
C TYR A 82 10.36 -9.68 7.73
N GLU A 83 11.53 -9.06 7.76
CA GLU A 83 12.78 -9.65 8.27
C GLU A 83 13.08 -9.07 9.65
N PRO A 84 12.77 -9.79 10.75
CA PRO A 84 12.90 -9.26 12.11
C PRO A 84 14.34 -8.90 12.49
N PHE A 85 15.35 -9.63 12.00
CA PHE A 85 16.75 -9.35 12.31
C PHE A 85 17.18 -7.98 11.78
N LEU A 86 16.68 -7.61 10.60
CA LEU A 86 16.97 -6.33 9.95
C LEU A 86 15.95 -5.24 10.32
N GLY A 87 14.81 -5.61 10.91
CA GLY A 87 13.72 -4.71 11.22
C GLY A 87 13.10 -4.06 9.97
N CYS A 88 13.08 -4.77 8.83
CA CYS A 88 12.64 -4.19 7.56
C CYS A 88 11.70 -5.12 6.77
N ILE A 89 10.93 -4.52 5.86
CA ILE A 89 10.12 -5.25 4.89
C ILE A 89 10.99 -5.45 3.64
N ILE A 90 11.18 -6.71 3.25
CA ILE A 90 11.93 -7.11 2.07
C ILE A 90 10.97 -7.61 1.00
N GLN A 91 11.17 -7.12 -0.20
CA GLN A 91 10.48 -7.62 -1.38
C GLN A 91 10.91 -9.06 -1.67
N LYS A 92 9.95 -9.97 -1.90
CA LYS A 92 10.25 -11.32 -2.39
C LYS A 92 10.53 -11.29 -3.90
N GLU A 93 11.48 -12.12 -4.34
CA GLU A 93 12.06 -12.27 -5.68
C GLU A 93 11.08 -12.04 -6.86
N VAL A 94 10.84 -10.77 -7.18
CA VAL A 94 9.96 -10.36 -8.27
C VAL A 94 10.56 -9.10 -8.90
N ASP A 95 10.41 -8.92 -10.21
CA ASP A 95 10.68 -7.61 -10.81
C ASP A 95 9.44 -6.70 -10.64
N LEU A 96 9.54 -5.66 -9.82
CA LEU A 96 8.41 -4.74 -9.59
C LEU A 96 7.95 -4.05 -10.87
N ALA A 97 8.88 -3.70 -11.76
CA ALA A 97 8.53 -3.01 -13.00
C ALA A 97 7.71 -3.91 -13.92
N SER A 98 7.99 -5.21 -13.90
CA SER A 98 7.21 -6.21 -14.66
C SER A 98 5.76 -6.34 -14.18
N LEU A 99 5.49 -6.10 -12.89
CA LEU A 99 4.15 -6.23 -12.29
C LEU A 99 3.18 -5.13 -12.68
N VAL A 100 3.69 -3.95 -13.06
CA VAL A 100 2.83 -2.85 -13.50
C VAL A 100 2.31 -3.19 -14.90
N PRO A 101 0.98 -3.30 -15.13
CA PRO A 101 0.45 -3.59 -16.45
C PRO A 101 0.92 -2.55 -17.48
N PRO A 102 1.24 -2.94 -18.73
CA PRO A 102 1.69 -1.99 -19.76
C PRO A 102 0.74 -0.80 -19.97
N SER A 103 -0.56 -1.01 -19.82
CA SER A 103 -1.59 0.05 -19.91
C SER A 103 -1.56 1.08 -18.77
N GLU A 104 -0.82 0.80 -17.71
CA GLU A 104 -0.67 1.68 -16.53
C GLU A 104 0.71 2.34 -16.45
N ARG A 105 1.58 2.08 -17.43
CA ARG A 105 2.91 2.70 -17.54
C ARG A 105 2.78 3.98 -18.36
N ASP A 106 3.42 5.06 -17.89
CA ASP A 106 3.55 6.32 -18.63
C ASP A 106 4.60 6.22 -19.75
#